data_AF-A0A484ICU8-F1
#
_entry.id   AF-A0A484ICU8-F1
#
_cell.length_a   1.000
_cell.length_b   1.000
_cell.length_c   1.000
_cell.angle_alpha   90.00
_cell.angle_beta   90.00
_cell.angle_gamma   90.00
#
_symmetry.space_group_name_H-M   'P 1'
#
loop_
_entity.id
_entity.type
_entity.pdbx_description
1 polymer ?
#
loop_
_entity_poly.entity_id
_entity_poly.type
_entity_poly.pdbx_seq_one_letter_code
_entity_poly.pdbx_strand_id
1 'polypeptide(L)' 'MIGMSKTSSSSTLVDRYTTGSKNPSISTSVKERESLRCMTEPCSNKVICKCSVCSEYLCYDHAHLHRHSMTNLEILK' A
#
# COMPACT_ATOMS: atom_id res chain seq x y z
N MET A 1 55.45 18.81 22.67
CA MET A 1 54.81 20.07 22.26
C MET A 1 53.50 20.22 23.03
N ILE A 2 53.28 21.41 23.55
CA ILE A 2 52.12 21.89 24.32
C ILE A 2 50.90 21.96 23.40
N GLY A 3 49.67 21.76 23.91
CA GLY A 3 48.47 22.00 23.11
C GLY A 3 47.16 21.78 23.87
N MET A 4 46.81 22.76 24.68
CA MET A 4 45.61 22.83 25.53
C MET A 4 44.44 23.53 24.78
N SER A 5 43.21 23.07 25.06
CA SER A 5 41.96 23.86 25.23
C SER A 5 41.06 24.30 24.04
N LYS A 6 39.74 24.16 24.33
CA LYS A 6 38.54 24.89 23.85
C LYS A 6 38.02 24.46 22.47
N THR A 7 36.72 24.27 22.23
CA THR A 7 35.58 25.17 22.53
C THR A 7 34.24 24.43 22.55
N SER A 8 33.37 24.92 23.42
CA SER A 8 31.91 24.82 23.37
C SER A 8 31.34 24.92 21.95
N SER A 9 30.33 24.11 21.65
CA SER A 9 29.31 24.45 20.66
C SER A 9 27.96 23.99 21.18
N SER A 10 27.34 24.90 21.92
CA SER A 10 25.91 24.93 22.20
C SER A 10 25.14 24.62 20.92
N SER A 11 24.42 23.50 20.89
CA SER A 11 23.28 23.35 19.98
C SER A 11 22.03 23.38 20.83
N THR A 12 21.46 24.59 20.90
CA THR A 12 20.10 24.83 21.32
C THR A 12 19.18 23.94 20.48
N LEU A 13 18.63 22.88 21.06
CA LEU A 13 17.48 22.19 20.47
C LEU A 13 16.27 23.11 20.66
N VAL A 14 16.10 24.03 19.71
CA VAL A 14 14.88 24.80 19.54
C VAL A 14 13.78 23.89 19.02
N ASP A 15 12.75 23.79 19.84
CA ASP A 15 11.41 23.31 19.57
C ASP A 15 10.79 23.97 18.32
N ARG A 16 9.79 23.29 17.74
CA ARG A 16 8.80 23.74 16.73
C ARG A 16 9.07 23.46 15.25
N TYR A 17 8.56 22.32 14.80
CA TYR A 17 7.73 22.28 13.59
C TYR A 17 6.38 21.62 13.91
N THR A 18 5.41 22.45 14.25
CA THR A 18 4.00 22.13 14.05
C THR A 18 3.70 22.12 12.55
N THR A 19 2.70 21.31 12.18
CA THR A 19 1.89 21.46 10.96
C THR A 19 2.44 20.82 9.69
N GLY A 20 2.45 19.48 9.68
CA GLY A 20 2.39 18.68 8.46
C GLY A 20 1.07 17.92 8.41
N SER A 21 -0.01 18.60 8.01
CA SER A 21 -1.33 18.02 7.77
C SER A 21 -1.25 16.86 6.79
N LYS A 22 -1.24 15.61 7.29
CA LYS A 22 -1.42 14.43 6.43
C LYS A 22 -2.87 13.95 6.54
N ASN A 23 -3.69 14.70 5.79
CA ASN A 23 -4.95 14.33 5.16
C ASN A 23 -5.97 13.52 6.00
N PRO A 24 -7.12 14.09 6.39
CA PRO A 24 -8.26 13.26 6.75
C PRO A 24 -8.71 12.52 5.49
N SER A 25 -8.33 11.26 5.35
CA SER A 25 -8.87 10.39 4.31
C SER A 25 -10.39 10.45 4.41
N ILE A 26 -10.93 11.08 3.40
CA ILE A 26 -12.28 11.61 3.29
C ILE A 26 -13.29 10.49 3.59
N SER A 27 -14.21 10.76 4.51
CA SER A 27 -15.44 9.97 4.62
C SER A 27 -16.32 10.36 3.44
N THR A 28 -16.13 9.67 2.31
CA THR A 28 -17.08 9.69 1.22
C THR A 28 -17.86 8.39 1.26
N SER A 29 -19.05 8.48 1.86
CA SER A 29 -20.18 7.62 1.51
C SER A 29 -20.47 7.80 0.03
N VAL A 30 -19.78 7.04 -0.81
CA VAL A 30 -20.00 6.94 -2.25
C VAL A 30 -20.13 5.44 -2.54
N LYS A 31 -21.38 4.99 -2.45
CA LYS A 31 -21.97 3.87 -3.21
C LYS A 31 -20.98 2.76 -3.56
N GLU A 32 -21.03 1.69 -2.75
CA GLU A 32 -20.45 0.37 -2.94
C GLU A 32 -20.50 -0.14 -4.40
N ARG A 33 -19.58 0.34 -5.22
CA ARG A 33 -18.88 -0.44 -6.23
C ARG A 33 -17.42 -0.38 -5.82
N GLU A 34 -17.11 -0.96 -4.67
CA GLU A 34 -15.73 -1.29 -4.34
C GLU A 34 -15.21 -2.08 -5.52
N SER A 35 -14.37 -1.41 -6.32
CA SER A 35 -13.78 -2.00 -7.50
C SER A 35 -12.85 -3.08 -6.97
N LEU A 36 -13.33 -4.33 -6.97
CA LEU A 36 -12.59 -5.48 -6.49
C LEU A 36 -11.16 -5.40 -7.03
N ARG A 37 -10.19 -5.34 -6.12
CA ARG A 37 -8.76 -5.25 -6.44
C ARG A 37 -8.14 -6.62 -6.32
N CYS A 38 -7.09 -6.84 -7.10
CA CYS A 38 -6.33 -8.07 -7.05
C CYS A 38 -5.87 -8.34 -5.61
N MET A 39 -6.10 -9.54 -5.10
CA MET A 39 -5.72 -9.91 -3.72
C MET A 39 -4.21 -10.14 -3.55
N THR A 40 -3.46 -10.26 -4.65
CA THR A 40 -2.00 -10.35 -4.62
C THR A 40 -1.39 -8.99 -4.27
N GLU A 41 -0.87 -8.81 -3.07
CA GLU A 41 -0.11 -7.59 -2.72
C GLU A 41 1.29 -7.60 -3.37
N PRO A 42 1.82 -6.44 -3.82
CA PRO A 42 1.27 -5.08 -3.73
C PRO A 42 0.40 -4.67 -4.95
N CYS A 43 -0.24 -5.61 -5.65
CA CYS A 43 -1.02 -5.32 -6.84
C CYS A 43 -2.29 -4.52 -6.52
N SER A 44 -2.52 -3.46 -7.28
CA SER A 44 -3.77 -2.69 -7.25
C SER A 44 -4.55 -2.77 -8.57
N ASN A 45 -4.24 -3.75 -9.43
CA ASN A 45 -4.92 -3.92 -10.70
C ASN A 45 -6.37 -4.36 -10.49
N LYS A 46 -7.21 -4.01 -11.46
CA LYS A 46 -8.61 -4.43 -11.53
C LYS A 46 -8.69 -5.94 -11.64
N VAL A 47 -9.52 -6.58 -10.81
CA VAL A 47 -9.77 -8.01 -10.94
C VAL A 47 -10.57 -8.29 -12.20
N ILE A 48 -10.30 -9.45 -12.79
CA ILE A 48 -11.05 -9.94 -13.94
C ILE A 48 -11.59 -11.34 -13.72
N CYS A 49 -11.10 -12.05 -12.69
CA CYS A 49 -11.45 -13.43 -12.45
C CYS A 49 -11.46 -13.75 -10.95
N LYS A 50 -12.23 -14.77 -10.61
CA LYS A 50 -12.32 -15.35 -9.28
C LYS A 50 -11.95 -16.83 -9.35
N CYS A 51 -11.11 -17.31 -8.44
CA CYS A 51 -10.84 -18.74 -8.36
C CYS A 51 -11.99 -19.47 -7.66
N SER A 52 -12.57 -20.50 -8.27
CA SER A 52 -13.64 -21.31 -7.66
C SER A 52 -13.13 -22.20 -6.51
N VAL A 53 -11.81 -22.45 -6.44
CA VAL A 53 -11.20 -23.32 -5.41
C VAL A 53 -10.96 -22.56 -4.10
N CYS A 54 -10.32 -21.39 -4.16
CA CYS A 54 -9.98 -20.58 -2.98
C CYS A 54 -10.77 -19.28 -2.85
N SER A 55 -11.66 -18.97 -3.79
CA SER A 55 -12.43 -17.71 -3.84
C SER A 55 -11.60 -16.43 -3.92
N GLU A 56 -10.32 -16.52 -4.28
CA GLU A 56 -9.45 -15.36 -4.46
C GLU A 56 -9.77 -14.60 -5.76
N TYR A 57 -9.70 -13.27 -5.68
CA TYR A 57 -9.93 -12.37 -6.80
C TYR A 57 -8.61 -11.90 -7.40
N LEU A 58 -8.44 -12.10 -8.71
CA LEU A 58 -7.17 -11.92 -9.39
C LEU A 58 -7.33 -11.08 -10.67
N CYS A 59 -6.31 -10.28 -10.96
CA CYS A 59 -6.16 -9.60 -12.26
C CYS A 59 -5.56 -10.54 -13.31
N TYR A 60 -5.50 -10.09 -14.57
CA TYR A 60 -4.99 -10.90 -15.68
C TYR A 60 -3.54 -11.38 -15.44
N ASP A 61 -2.68 -10.49 -14.93
CA ASP A 61 -1.28 -10.84 -14.60
C ASP A 61 -1.12 -11.79 -13.42
N HIS A 62 -2.07 -11.87 -12.49
CA HIS A 62 -1.94 -12.77 -11.34
C HIS A 62 -2.76 -14.05 -11.49
N ALA A 63 -3.69 -14.09 -12.44
CA ALA A 63 -4.45 -15.28 -12.80
C ALA A 63 -3.51 -16.43 -13.22
N HIS A 64 -2.51 -16.15 -14.05
CA HIS A 64 -1.59 -17.17 -14.55
C HIS A 64 -0.52 -17.60 -13.54
N LEU A 65 -0.23 -16.75 -12.55
CA LEU A 65 0.69 -17.05 -11.43
C LEU A 65 -0.01 -17.72 -10.25
N HIS A 66 -1.33 -17.86 -10.32
CA HIS A 66 -2.11 -18.42 -9.24
C HIS A 66 -1.80 -19.90 -9.04
N ARG A 67 -1.86 -20.35 -7.79
CA ARG A 67 -1.55 -21.74 -7.42
C ARG A 67 -2.47 -22.75 -8.11
N HIS A 68 -3.70 -22.37 -8.40
CA HIS A 68 -4.67 -23.23 -9.10
C HIS A 68 -4.66 -22.96 -10.60
N SER A 69 -4.92 -24.00 -11.38
CA SER A 69 -5.01 -23.91 -12.85
C SER A 69 -6.08 -22.90 -13.29
N MET A 70 -5.83 -22.24 -14.43
CA MET A 70 -6.73 -21.28 -15.09
C MET A 70 -8.14 -21.87 -15.35
N THR A 71 -8.28 -23.19 -15.42
CA THR A 71 -9.59 -23.86 -15.54
C THR A 71 -10.50 -23.66 -14.33
N ASN A 72 -9.93 -23.30 -13.18
CA ASN A 72 -10.66 -23.00 -11.95
C ASN A 72 -10.88 -21.48 -11.78
N LEU A 73 -10.55 -20.66 -12.78
CA LEU A 73 -10.76 -19.22 -12.71
C LEU A 73 -12.00 -18.84 -13.52
N GLU A 74 -12.98 -18.26 -12.84
CA GLU A 74 -14.22 -17.77 -13.43
C GLU A 74 -14.08 -16.28 -13.76
N ILE A 75 -14.26 -15.92 -15.04
CA ILE A 75 -14.19 -14.53 -15.49
C ILE A 75 -15.41 -13.76 -14.98
N LEU A 76 -15.16 -12.65 -14.29
CA LEU A 76 -16.17 -11.73 -13.79
C LEU A 76 -16.58 -10.79 -14.93
N LYS A 77 -17.82 -10.89 -15.41
CA LYS A 77 -18.38 -10.05 -16.48
C LYS A 77 -18.99 -8.77 -15.94
#